data_AF-A0A2S9FMK0-F1
#
_entry.id   AF-A0A2S9FMK0-F1
#
_cell.length_a   1.000
_cell.length_b   1.000
_cell.length_c   1.000
_cell.angle_alpha   90.00
_cell.angle_beta   90.00
_cell.angle_gamma   90.00
#
_symmetry.space_group_name_H-M   'P 1'
#
loop_
_entity.id
_entity.type
_entity.pdbx_description
1 polymer ?
#
loop_
_entity_poly.entity_id
_entity_poly.type
_entity_poly.pdbx_seq_one_letter_code
_entity_poly.pdbx_strand_id
1 'polypeptide(L)'
;LRPQTRLLATDRALTSPTLSGLSELWQQRTDAAAGWAVTAETAAGVKRVGGQDAASVGDIASTLDTGMQVAAESALAPLTTPATIVAIQPSTGDLLVVAQNAPADAQGPIALTGLYPPGSTFKTVTVSAALQAGQVTPDS
;
A
#
# COMPACT_ATOMS: atom_id res chain seq x y z
N LEU A 1 -15.83 7.73 26.37
CA LEU A 1 -14.75 7.58 25.36
C LEU A 1 -15.38 6.96 24.12
N ARG A 2 -15.33 7.63 22.96
CA ARG A 2 -15.88 7.06 21.72
C ARG A 2 -14.94 5.94 21.24
N PRO A 3 -15.45 4.77 20.81
CA PRO A 3 -14.60 3.74 20.24
C PRO A 3 -13.94 4.26 18.96
N GLN A 4 -12.61 4.26 18.92
CA GLN A 4 -11.85 4.57 17.71
C GLN A 4 -11.81 3.31 16.84
N THR A 5 -12.46 3.36 15.69
CA THR A 5 -12.35 2.34 14.66
C THR A 5 -11.03 2.54 13.93
N ARG A 6 -10.12 1.57 14.02
CA ARG A 6 -8.86 1.54 13.29
C ARG A 6 -8.91 0.41 12.26
N LEU A 7 -8.45 0.67 11.04
CA LEU A 7 -8.22 -0.39 10.07
C LEU A 7 -7.11 -1.31 10.61
N LEU A 8 -7.45 -2.58 10.83
CA LEU A 8 -6.51 -3.62 11.23
C LEU A 8 -6.36 -4.58 10.06
N ALA A 9 -5.13 -4.87 9.66
CA ALA A 9 -4.88 -5.96 8.73
C ALA A 9 -5.27 -7.28 9.41
N THR A 10 -5.98 -8.15 8.68
CA THR A 10 -6.35 -9.48 9.17
C THR A 10 -5.12 -10.34 9.45
N ASP A 11 -4.02 -10.07 8.73
CA ASP A 11 -2.70 -10.65 8.93
C ASP A 11 -1.71 -9.56 9.36
N ARG A 12 -0.93 -9.82 10.42
CA ARG A 12 0.10 -8.86 10.88
C ARG A 12 1.27 -8.75 9.92
N ALA A 13 1.54 -9.78 9.12
CA ALA A 13 2.60 -9.73 8.10
C ALA A 13 2.36 -8.57 7.12
N LEU A 14 1.10 -8.34 6.76
CA LEU A 14 0.66 -7.26 5.87
C LEU A 14 0.71 -5.86 6.51
N THR A 15 1.28 -5.71 7.71
CA THR A 15 1.50 -4.42 8.34
C THR A 15 2.88 -3.89 7.95
N SER A 16 2.97 -3.27 6.78
CA SER A 16 4.21 -2.68 6.25
C SER A 16 4.02 -1.18 5.91
N PRO A 17 5.07 -0.34 6.03
CA PRO A 17 5.05 1.05 5.55
C PRO A 17 4.70 1.18 4.06
N THR A 18 4.92 0.15 3.24
CA THR A 18 4.53 0.16 1.82
C THR A 18 3.02 0.25 1.61
N LEU A 19 2.21 -0.12 2.61
CA LEU A 19 0.76 -0.12 2.56
C LEU A 19 0.11 1.01 3.39
N SER A 20 0.90 1.92 3.97
CA SER A 20 0.37 2.97 4.85
C SER A 20 -0.62 3.90 4.13
N GLY A 21 -0.34 4.21 2.86
CA GLY A 21 -1.19 5.05 2.02
C GLY A 21 -2.63 4.53 1.86
N LEU A 22 -2.85 3.21 1.90
CA LEU A 22 -4.20 2.63 1.88
C LEU A 22 -4.96 2.94 3.18
N SER A 23 -4.27 2.85 4.31
CA SER A 23 -4.85 3.16 5.63
C SER A 23 -5.12 4.66 5.77
N GLU A 24 -4.22 5.50 5.26
CA GLU A 24 -4.37 6.96 5.24
C GLU A 24 -5.56 7.37 4.36
N LEU A 25 -5.70 6.79 3.17
CA LEU A 25 -6.84 7.03 2.28
C LEU A 25 -8.16 6.58 2.93
N TRP A 26 -8.17 5.44 3.62
CA TRP A 26 -9.35 4.97 4.34
C TRP A 26 -9.75 5.93 5.47
N GLN A 27 -8.76 6.40 6.24
CA GLN A 27 -9.00 7.37 7.32
C GLN A 27 -9.54 8.68 6.76
N GLN A 28 -8.93 9.22 5.69
CA GLN A 28 -9.42 10.43 5.03
C GLN A 28 -10.88 10.29 4.55
N ARG A 29 -11.24 9.17 3.93
CA ARG A 29 -12.62 8.91 3.49
C ARG A 29 -13.59 8.82 4.67
N THR A 30 -13.15 8.23 5.78
CA THR A 30 -13.94 8.09 7.00
C THR A 30 -14.16 9.43 7.69
N ASP A 31 -13.13 10.25 7.78
CA ASP A 31 -13.22 11.59 8.37
C ASP A 31 -14.12 12.50 7.53
N ALA A 32 -14.01 12.43 6.20
CA ALA A 32 -14.87 13.18 5.28
C ALA A 32 -16.34 12.75 5.35
N ALA A 33 -16.61 11.48 5.67
CA ALA A 33 -17.96 10.93 5.81
C ALA A 33 -18.53 11.09 7.23
N ALA A 34 -17.77 11.64 8.18
CA ALA A 34 -18.17 11.70 9.58
C ALA A 34 -19.41 12.60 9.80
N GLY A 35 -20.39 12.06 10.53
CA GLY A 35 -21.53 12.81 11.01
C GLY A 35 -21.24 13.53 12.33
N TRP A 36 -22.13 14.43 12.71
CA TRP A 36 -22.09 15.12 14.00
C TRP A 36 -23.48 15.12 14.64
N ALA A 37 -23.52 15.17 15.96
CA ALA A 37 -24.76 15.25 16.73
C ALA A 37 -24.60 16.22 17.88
N VAL A 38 -25.62 17.05 18.11
CA VAL A 38 -25.75 17.86 19.32
C VAL A 38 -26.77 17.18 20.22
N THR A 39 -26.37 16.94 21.47
CA THR A 39 -27.22 16.32 22.50
C THR A 39 -27.44 17.31 23.64
N ALA A 40 -28.68 17.46 24.07
CA ALA A 40 -29.04 18.19 25.27
C ALA A 40 -29.28 17.19 26.41
N GLU A 41 -28.72 17.48 27.58
CA GLU A 41 -29.03 16.76 28.81
C GLU A 41 -30.18 17.47 29.53
N THR A 42 -31.23 16.73 29.85
CA THR A 42 -32.44 17.28 30.48
C THR A 42 -32.80 16.47 31.73
N ALA A 43 -33.73 16.97 32.54
CA ALA A 43 -34.24 16.22 33.70
C ALA A 43 -34.89 14.86 33.30
N ALA A 44 -35.28 14.70 32.04
CA ALA A 44 -35.80 13.44 31.49
C ALA A 44 -34.71 12.56 30.83
N GLY A 45 -33.44 13.00 30.85
CA GLY A 45 -32.29 12.31 30.25
C GLY A 45 -31.70 13.02 29.03
N VAL A 46 -30.73 12.36 28.39
CA VAL A 46 -30.01 12.86 27.20
C VAL A 46 -30.87 12.70 25.94
N LYS A 47 -31.05 13.78 25.19
CA LYS A 47 -31.81 13.82 23.93
C LYS A 47 -30.99 14.46 22.82
N ARG A 48 -30.98 13.87 21.62
CA ARG A 48 -30.41 14.52 20.43
C ARG A 48 -31.32 15.68 19.98
N VAL A 49 -30.73 16.86 19.78
CA VAL A 49 -31.43 18.09 19.39
C VAL A 49 -31.04 18.60 18.00
N GLY A 50 -30.01 18.03 17.40
CA GLY A 50 -29.59 18.33 16.04
C GLY A 50 -28.46 17.42 15.58
N GLY A 51 -28.14 17.47 14.30
CA GLY A 51 -27.00 16.76 13.74
C GLY A 51 -27.21 16.25 12.33
N GLN A 52 -26.13 15.71 11.78
CA GLN A 52 -26.08 14.99 10.52
C GLN A 52 -25.49 13.60 10.79
N ASP A 53 -26.14 12.56 10.29
CA ASP A 53 -25.61 11.20 10.44
C ASP A 53 -24.43 10.97 9.50
N ALA A 54 -23.55 10.05 9.89
CA ALA A 54 -22.39 9.71 9.08
C ALA A 54 -22.82 9.07 7.76
N ALA A 55 -22.10 9.39 6.68
CA ALA A 55 -22.26 8.73 5.41
C ALA A 55 -21.54 7.36 5.42
N SER A 56 -22.01 6.43 4.57
CA SER A 56 -21.31 5.16 4.38
C SER A 56 -20.01 5.36 3.61
N VAL A 57 -18.95 4.69 4.06
CA VAL A 57 -17.66 4.64 3.37
C VAL A 57 -17.55 3.28 2.69
N GLY A 58 -17.42 3.27 1.36
CA GLY A 58 -17.20 2.05 0.58
C GLY A 58 -15.75 1.55 0.65
N ASP A 59 -15.55 0.32 0.20
CA ASP A 59 -14.25 -0.34 0.18
C ASP A 59 -13.22 0.41 -0.70
N ILE A 60 -11.94 0.23 -0.36
CA ILE A 60 -10.83 0.65 -1.21
C ILE A 60 -10.40 -0.54 -2.05
N ALA A 61 -10.70 -0.49 -3.34
CA ALA A 61 -10.20 -1.48 -4.29
C ALA A 61 -8.70 -1.25 -4.51
N SER A 62 -7.93 -2.34 -4.44
CA SER A 62 -6.49 -2.39 -4.72
C SER A 62 -6.22 -3.46 -5.76
N THR A 63 -5.12 -3.33 -6.49
CA THR A 63 -4.63 -4.32 -7.46
C THR A 63 -3.79 -5.42 -6.83
N LEU A 64 -3.44 -5.27 -5.54
CA LEU A 64 -2.60 -6.23 -4.84
C LEU A 64 -3.29 -7.59 -4.74
N ASP A 65 -2.56 -8.63 -5.13
CA ASP A 65 -2.97 -10.01 -4.91
C ASP A 65 -2.51 -10.44 -3.52
N THR A 66 -3.45 -10.70 -2.61
CA THR A 66 -3.13 -11.03 -1.21
C THR A 66 -2.34 -12.33 -1.10
N GLY A 67 -2.61 -13.32 -1.96
CA GLY A 67 -1.88 -14.59 -1.94
C GLY A 67 -0.42 -14.41 -2.36
N MET A 68 -0.18 -13.65 -3.43
CA MET A 68 1.18 -13.32 -3.87
C MET A 68 1.91 -12.42 -2.88
N GLN A 69 1.21 -11.46 -2.25
CA GLN A 69 1.80 -10.57 -1.25
C GLN A 69 2.33 -11.36 -0.05
N VAL A 70 1.52 -12.26 0.53
CA VAL A 70 1.94 -13.11 1.65
C VAL A 70 3.10 -14.03 1.26
N ALA A 71 3.09 -14.57 0.04
CA ALA A 71 4.18 -15.40 -0.46
C ALA A 71 5.49 -14.61 -0.61
N ALA A 72 5.43 -13.38 -1.12
CA ALA A 72 6.59 -12.50 -1.26
C ALA A 72 7.15 -12.06 0.10
N GLU A 73 6.30 -11.69 1.05
CA GLU A 73 6.72 -11.37 2.42
C GLU A 73 7.38 -12.58 3.09
N SER A 74 6.82 -13.77 2.92
CA SER A 74 7.39 -15.02 3.44
C SER A 74 8.77 -15.33 2.84
N ALA A 75 8.96 -15.06 1.55
CA ALA A 75 10.24 -15.23 0.87
C ALA A 75 11.31 -14.23 1.35
N LEU A 76 10.90 -13.02 1.74
CA LEU A 76 11.77 -11.95 2.22
C LEU A 76 12.10 -12.07 3.72
N ALA A 77 11.20 -12.65 4.51
CA ALA A 77 11.31 -12.79 5.97
C ALA A 77 12.64 -13.37 6.48
N PRO A 78 13.25 -14.42 5.88
CA PRO A 78 14.50 -14.98 6.39
C PRO A 78 15.75 -14.14 6.06
N LEU A 79 15.64 -13.13 5.19
CA LEU A 79 16.78 -12.31 4.78
C LEU A 79 17.12 -11.30 5.88
N THR A 80 18.38 -11.28 6.29
CA THR A 80 18.88 -10.39 7.36
C THR A 80 19.26 -9.00 6.87
N THR A 81 19.48 -8.84 5.57
CA THR A 81 19.72 -7.56 4.92
C THR A 81 18.40 -6.98 4.39
N PRO A 82 18.28 -5.64 4.27
CA PRO A 82 17.13 -5.00 3.64
C PRO A 82 16.87 -5.56 2.24
N ALA A 83 15.65 -6.02 1.99
CA ALA A 83 15.25 -6.65 0.74
C ALA A 83 13.79 -6.35 0.42
N THR A 84 13.48 -6.26 -0.88
CA THR A 84 12.17 -5.90 -1.40
C THR A 84 11.79 -6.77 -2.60
N ILE A 85 10.49 -6.97 -2.82
CA ILE A 85 9.91 -7.58 -4.01
C ILE A 85 8.78 -6.68 -4.49
N VAL A 86 8.81 -6.31 -5.76
CA VAL A 86 7.70 -5.63 -6.45
C VAL A 86 7.33 -6.47 -7.66
N ALA A 87 6.05 -6.80 -7.80
CA ALA A 87 5.51 -7.50 -8.96
C ALA A 87 4.50 -6.62 -9.69
N ILE A 88 4.68 -6.51 -11.01
CA ILE A 88 3.85 -5.68 -11.89
C ILE A 88 3.23 -6.61 -12.93
N GLN A 89 1.93 -6.45 -13.20
CA GLN A 89 1.29 -7.05 -14.37
C GLN A 89 1.58 -6.15 -15.59
N PRO A 90 2.44 -6.54 -16.55
CA PRO A 90 2.90 -5.62 -17.58
C PRO A 90 1.80 -5.14 -18.53
N SER A 91 0.75 -5.94 -18.74
CA SER A 91 -0.36 -5.62 -19.64
C SER A 91 -1.27 -4.50 -19.12
N THR A 92 -1.38 -4.34 -17.80
CA THR A 92 -2.26 -3.33 -17.16
C THR A 92 -1.48 -2.26 -16.40
N GLY A 93 -0.24 -2.55 -16.01
CA GLY A 93 0.55 -1.72 -15.11
C GLY A 93 0.21 -1.94 -13.64
N ASP A 94 -0.68 -2.89 -13.32
CA ASP A 94 -1.12 -3.15 -11.96
C ASP A 94 0.04 -3.64 -11.08
N LEU A 95 0.12 -3.10 -9.86
CA LEU A 95 1.01 -3.64 -8.83
C LEU A 95 0.29 -4.81 -8.15
N LEU A 96 0.81 -6.01 -8.36
CA LEU A 96 0.29 -7.23 -7.75
C LEU A 96 0.91 -7.47 -6.36
N VAL A 97 2.16 -7.04 -6.18
CA VAL A 97 2.90 -7.19 -4.92
C VAL A 97 3.75 -5.95 -4.68
N VAL A 98 3.77 -5.47 -3.44
CA VAL A 98 4.74 -4.50 -2.92
C VAL A 98 5.15 -4.95 -1.52
N ALA A 99 6.20 -5.77 -1.44
CA ALA A 99 6.66 -6.41 -0.22
C ALA A 99 8.10 -5.99 0.13
N GLN A 100 8.39 -5.92 1.42
CA GLN A 100 9.73 -5.67 1.95
C GLN A 100 9.87 -6.32 3.34
N ASN A 101 11.09 -6.64 3.77
CA ASN A 101 11.34 -7.26 5.08
C ASN A 101 11.55 -6.23 6.20
N ALA A 102 11.60 -6.69 7.46
CA ALA A 102 11.74 -5.81 8.63
C ALA A 102 12.97 -4.87 8.60
N PRO A 103 14.19 -5.29 8.16
CA PRO A 103 15.31 -4.36 7.97
C PRO A 103 15.06 -3.28 6.90
N ALA A 104 14.25 -3.57 5.88
CA ALA A 104 13.81 -2.60 4.88
C ALA A 104 12.71 -1.68 5.44
N ASP A 105 11.74 -2.21 6.20
CA ASP A 105 10.70 -1.42 6.86
C ASP A 105 11.27 -0.34 7.78
N ALA A 106 12.37 -0.65 8.48
CA ALA A 106 13.08 0.32 9.32
C ALA A 106 13.65 1.54 8.55
N GLN A 107 13.70 1.46 7.22
CA GLN A 107 14.15 2.53 6.33
C GLN A 107 12.98 3.25 5.63
N GLY A 108 11.75 2.90 5.99
CA GLY A 108 10.55 3.40 5.31
C GLY A 108 10.14 2.52 4.11
N PRO A 109 9.33 3.04 3.18
CA PRO A 109 8.78 2.28 2.06
C PRO A 109 9.78 2.18 0.88
N ILE A 110 10.98 1.64 1.12
CA ILE A 110 12.04 1.61 0.10
C ILE A 110 11.70 0.76 -1.14
N ALA A 111 10.70 -0.11 -1.07
CA ALA A 111 10.13 -0.77 -2.26
C ALA A 111 9.51 0.23 -3.27
N LEU A 112 9.04 1.39 -2.80
CA LEU A 112 8.39 2.43 -3.60
C LEU A 112 9.27 3.66 -3.82
N THR A 113 10.18 3.94 -2.89
CA THR A 113 10.98 5.18 -2.91
C THR A 113 12.49 4.94 -3.05
N GLY A 114 12.93 3.68 -2.93
CA GLY A 114 14.35 3.34 -2.96
C GLY A 114 14.95 3.56 -4.34
N LEU A 115 16.11 4.19 -4.39
CA LEU A 115 16.89 4.39 -5.61
C LEU A 115 18.22 3.63 -5.48
N TYR A 116 18.39 2.61 -6.32
CA TYR A 116 19.58 1.75 -6.33
C TYR A 116 20.14 1.67 -7.74
N PRO A 117 21.47 1.53 -7.91
CA PRO A 117 22.03 1.18 -9.20
C PRO A 117 21.39 -0.12 -9.71
N PRO A 118 20.80 -0.15 -10.91
CA PRO A 118 20.02 -1.29 -11.38
C PRO A 118 20.89 -2.53 -11.72
N GLY A 119 22.21 -2.35 -11.79
CA GLY A 119 23.16 -3.43 -12.04
C GLY A 119 22.96 -4.09 -13.42
N SER A 120 23.24 -5.38 -13.52
CA SER A 120 23.12 -6.11 -14.80
C SER A 120 21.70 -6.23 -15.33
N THR A 121 20.66 -6.01 -14.51
CA THR A 121 19.26 -6.03 -15.00
C THR A 121 19.01 -4.95 -16.06
N PHE A 122 19.70 -3.80 -15.96
CA PHE A 122 19.58 -2.69 -16.90
C PHE A 122 20.19 -2.96 -18.27
N LYS A 123 21.01 -4.01 -18.41
CA LYS A 123 21.57 -4.39 -19.72
C LYS A 123 20.49 -4.65 -20.75
N THR A 124 19.33 -5.15 -20.34
CA THR A 124 18.16 -5.34 -21.21
C THR A 124 17.71 -4.03 -21.85
N VAL A 125 17.69 -2.93 -21.07
CA VAL A 125 17.37 -1.58 -21.54
C VAL A 125 18.45 -1.06 -22.47
N THR A 126 19.73 -1.20 -22.10
CA THR A 126 20.86 -0.76 -22.93
C THR A 126 20.89 -1.48 -24.29
N VAL A 127 20.70 -2.80 -24.31
CA VAL A 127 20.66 -3.58 -25.55
C VAL A 127 19.44 -3.22 -26.39
N SER A 128 18.26 -3.07 -25.77
CA SER A 128 17.06 -2.63 -26.48
C SER A 128 17.26 -1.25 -27.15
N ALA A 129 17.88 -0.30 -26.46
CA ALA A 129 18.22 1.00 -27.03
C ALA A 129 19.23 0.90 -28.20
N ALA A 130 20.27 0.08 -28.06
CA ALA A 130 21.26 -0.13 -29.10
C ALA A 130 20.65 -0.78 -30.36
N LEU A 131 19.78 -1.79 -30.18
CA LEU A 131 19.01 -2.41 -31.27
C LEU A 131 18.09 -1.39 -31.96
N GLN A 132 17.35 -0.59 -31.19
CA GLN A 132 16.47 0.46 -31.74
C GLN A 132 17.25 1.54 -32.51
N ALA A 133 18.47 1.86 -32.06
CA ALA A 133 19.36 2.80 -32.71
C ALA A 133 20.12 2.19 -33.92
N GLY A 134 19.96 0.89 -34.20
CA GLY A 134 20.65 0.18 -35.28
C GLY A 134 22.17 0.03 -35.07
N GLN A 135 22.65 0.18 -33.83
CA GLN A 135 24.08 0.05 -33.51
C GLN A 135 24.55 -1.40 -33.40
N VAL A 136 23.61 -2.31 -33.11
CA VAL A 136 23.83 -3.76 -32.99
C VAL A 136 22.67 -4.51 -33.63
N THR A 137 22.86 -5.79 -33.91
CA THR A 137 21.86 -6.73 -34.43
C THR A 137 21.78 -7.96 -33.51
N PRO A 138 20.76 -8.82 -33.60
CA PRO A 138 20.73 -10.06 -32.81
C PRO A 138 21.95 -10.96 -33.01
N ASP A 139 22.61 -10.86 -34.17
CA ASP A 139 23.78 -11.67 -34.54
C ASP A 139 25.13 -11.01 -34.18
N SER A 140 25.12 -9.80 -33.59
CA SER A 140 26.33 -9.00 -33.32
C SER A 140 26.29 -8.31 -31.95
#